data_AF-A0A0K1ISI7-F1
#
_entry.id   AF-A0A0K1ISI7-F1
#
_cell.length_a   1.000
_cell.length_b   1.000
_cell.length_c   1.000
_cell.angle_alpha   90.00
_cell.angle_beta   90.00
_cell.angle_gamma   90.00
#
_symmetry.space_group_name_H-M   'P 1'
#
loop_
_entity.id
_entity.type
_entity.pdbx_description
1 polymer ?
#
loop_
_entity_poly.entity_id
_entity_poly.type
_entity_poly.pdbx_seq_one_letter_code
_entity_poly.pdbx_strand_id
1 'polypeptide(L)'
;MNRRLLVGIAALALLLVTAGCLGGTSSVSNDRLDAAPDGEYAWTAETDAHITVQDNGRFRAVYEMNDSFVELYRFDGFGSRTPLPVEAVRYRYENGTVINGTELKARGGDVTQNDRITNVTLPADAGSAGKVAFSSSSSPKRFSLPVFVEGSYEVVLPADRRVDFPIFGSVRPSGYETEVVDDRLHIRWPEVTDGNVVVQFYLQRDLGIFAAVAAVSVLVGGAGILYYRRQIQALRDRRQELGLDVEDDDR
;
A
#
# COMPACT_ATOMS: atom_id res chain seq x y z
N MET A 1 -39.07 -8.04 44.78
CA MET A 1 -38.63 -7.24 43.60
C MET A 1 -37.56 -6.29 44.11
N ASN A 2 -36.28 -6.29 43.74
CA ASN A 2 -35.66 -6.53 42.46
C ASN A 2 -34.14 -6.77 42.61
N ARG A 3 -33.68 -7.46 43.67
CA ARG A 3 -32.23 -7.66 43.92
C ARG A 3 -31.55 -8.47 42.79
N ARG A 4 -32.26 -9.45 42.22
CA ARG A 4 -31.81 -10.18 41.01
C ARG A 4 -31.79 -9.29 39.76
N LEU A 5 -32.72 -8.34 39.67
CA LEU A 5 -32.82 -7.40 38.56
C LEU A 5 -31.74 -6.31 38.67
N LEU A 6 -31.38 -5.89 39.88
CA LEU A 6 -30.24 -5.01 40.16
C LEU A 6 -28.90 -5.66 39.80
N VAL A 7 -28.71 -6.93 40.15
CA VAL A 7 -27.51 -7.69 39.74
C VAL A 7 -27.46 -7.83 38.22
N GLY A 8 -28.60 -8.09 37.57
CA GLY A 8 -28.69 -8.13 36.11
C GLY A 8 -28.35 -6.80 35.45
N ILE A 9 -28.87 -5.68 35.96
CA ILE A 9 -28.56 -4.33 35.45
C ILE A 9 -27.09 -3.98 35.69
N ALA A 10 -26.54 -4.29 36.86
CA ALA A 10 -25.14 -4.03 37.18
C ALA A 10 -24.19 -4.86 36.30
N ALA A 11 -24.51 -6.13 36.04
CA ALA A 11 -23.76 -6.98 35.13
C ALA A 11 -23.86 -6.49 33.68
N LEU A 12 -25.04 -6.04 33.24
CA LEU A 12 -25.24 -5.45 31.92
C LEU A 12 -24.46 -4.14 31.76
N ALA A 13 -24.48 -3.28 32.78
CA ALA A 13 -23.70 -2.03 32.79
C ALA A 13 -22.19 -2.30 32.76
N LEU A 14 -21.71 -3.27 33.55
CA LEU A 14 -20.32 -3.70 33.54
C LEU A 14 -19.93 -4.27 32.16
N LEU A 15 -20.81 -5.05 31.54
CA LEU A 15 -20.58 -5.61 30.21
C LEU A 15 -20.59 -4.51 29.15
N LEU A 16 -21.48 -3.53 29.21
CA LEU A 16 -21.49 -2.38 28.29
C LEU A 16 -20.24 -1.51 28.41
N VAL A 17 -19.67 -1.35 29.61
CA VAL A 17 -18.42 -0.61 29.84
C VAL A 17 -17.20 -1.41 29.40
N THR A 18 -17.19 -2.74 29.59
CA THR A 18 -16.03 -3.60 29.27
C THR A 18 -16.04 -4.19 27.86
N ALA A 19 -17.19 -4.23 27.18
CA ALA A 19 -17.32 -4.76 25.82
C ALA A 19 -16.62 -3.92 24.74
N GLY A 20 -15.97 -2.79 25.10
CA GLY A 20 -15.15 -2.00 24.17
C GLY A 20 -15.95 -1.40 23.01
N CYS A 21 -17.28 -1.42 23.06
CA CYS A 21 -18.16 -0.93 22.00
C CYS A 21 -18.30 0.60 21.99
N LEU A 22 -17.49 1.31 22.79
CA LEU A 22 -17.26 2.74 22.64
C LEU A 22 -16.35 2.95 21.41
N GLY A 23 -16.88 2.69 20.22
CA GLY A 23 -16.34 3.15 18.93
C GLY A 23 -16.44 4.67 18.86
N GLY A 24 -15.77 5.35 19.78
CA GLY A 24 -15.78 6.79 19.91
C GLY A 24 -15.01 7.41 18.77
N THR A 25 -15.57 8.45 18.18
CA THR A 25 -14.79 9.35 17.33
C THR A 25 -13.91 10.19 18.24
N SER A 26 -12.61 10.23 17.96
CA SER A 26 -11.61 10.96 18.72
C SER A 26 -10.88 11.95 17.82
N SER A 27 -10.49 13.11 18.33
CA SER A 27 -9.66 14.04 17.56
C SER A 27 -8.21 13.58 17.55
N VAL A 28 -7.55 13.70 16.41
CA VAL A 28 -6.11 13.39 16.27
C VAL A 28 -5.30 14.48 16.98
N SER A 29 -4.25 14.10 17.72
CA SER A 29 -3.46 15.05 18.50
C SER A 29 -2.73 16.07 17.62
N ASN A 30 -2.63 17.32 18.11
CA ASN A 30 -1.96 18.40 17.37
C ASN A 30 -0.49 18.07 17.11
N ASP A 31 0.23 17.44 18.06
CA ASP A 31 1.62 17.01 17.85
C ASP A 31 1.78 16.09 16.63
N ARG A 32 0.80 15.22 16.36
CA ARG A 32 0.82 14.35 15.19
C ARG A 32 0.48 15.12 13.91
N LEU A 33 -0.50 16.01 13.97
CA LEU A 33 -0.92 16.80 12.81
C LEU A 33 0.13 17.82 12.39
N ASP A 34 0.84 18.40 13.35
CA ASP A 34 1.85 19.43 13.12
C ASP A 34 3.27 18.86 12.99
N ALA A 35 3.43 17.54 13.08
CA ALA A 35 4.69 16.86 12.81
C ALA A 35 5.32 17.33 11.48
N ALA A 36 6.65 17.31 11.43
CA ALA A 36 7.39 17.64 10.21
C ALA A 36 7.17 16.52 9.17
N PRO A 37 6.83 16.85 7.91
CA PRO A 37 6.70 15.84 6.87
C PRO A 37 8.08 15.30 6.48
N ASP A 38 8.13 14.02 6.06
CA ASP A 38 9.33 13.35 5.56
C ASP A 38 9.69 13.79 4.12
N GLY A 39 9.72 15.10 3.88
CA GLY A 39 9.97 15.75 2.58
C GLY A 39 8.84 16.67 2.12
N GLU A 40 9.11 17.45 1.06
CA GLU A 40 8.18 18.46 0.56
C GLU A 40 6.98 17.87 -0.18
N TYR A 41 5.78 18.30 0.17
CA TYR A 41 4.55 17.93 -0.56
C TYR A 41 4.55 18.49 -1.98
N ALA A 42 4.04 17.70 -2.93
CA ALA A 42 3.94 18.05 -4.33
C ALA A 42 2.74 18.99 -4.60
N TRP A 43 2.76 20.19 -4.02
CA TRP A 43 1.67 21.16 -4.12
C TRP A 43 1.39 21.65 -5.54
N THR A 44 2.39 21.59 -6.41
CA THR A 44 2.34 22.01 -7.81
C THR A 44 2.09 20.83 -8.76
N ALA A 45 1.68 19.67 -8.23
CA ALA A 45 1.25 18.59 -9.09
C ALA A 45 -0.07 18.99 -9.78
N GLU A 46 -0.10 18.78 -11.10
CA GLU A 46 -1.24 19.07 -11.98
C GLU A 46 -2.32 17.97 -11.96
N THR A 47 -2.15 16.97 -11.08
CA THR A 47 -3.08 15.85 -10.93
C THR A 47 -3.94 16.02 -9.69
N ASP A 48 -5.13 15.42 -9.68
CA ASP A 48 -6.08 15.51 -8.57
C ASP A 48 -5.58 14.77 -7.33
N ALA A 49 -4.83 13.67 -7.52
CA ALA A 49 -4.20 12.92 -6.44
C ALA A 49 -2.73 12.59 -6.75
N HIS A 50 -1.81 13.25 -6.05
CA HIS A 50 -0.36 12.99 -6.18
C HIS A 50 0.16 12.28 -4.94
N ILE A 51 0.73 11.08 -5.13
CA ILE A 51 1.26 10.24 -4.06
C ILE A 51 2.75 10.00 -4.29
N THR A 52 3.57 10.35 -3.31
CA THR A 52 5.00 10.08 -3.30
C THR A 52 5.32 8.99 -2.27
N VAL A 53 5.62 7.79 -2.74
CA VAL A 53 6.05 6.66 -1.90
C VAL A 53 7.53 6.81 -1.53
N GLN A 54 7.85 6.54 -0.26
CA GLN A 54 9.18 6.66 0.34
C GLN A 54 9.81 5.28 0.60
N ASP A 55 11.14 5.22 0.69
CA ASP A 55 11.89 3.97 0.93
C ASP A 55 11.59 3.32 2.29
N ASN A 56 11.18 4.11 3.28
CA ASN A 56 10.92 3.66 4.65
C ASN A 56 9.50 3.10 4.87
N GLY A 57 8.78 2.75 3.80
CA GLY A 57 7.40 2.26 3.90
C GLY A 57 6.44 3.36 4.37
N ARG A 58 6.69 4.60 3.97
CA ARG A 58 5.77 5.73 4.17
C ARG A 58 5.43 6.34 2.83
N PHE A 59 4.41 7.18 2.82
CA PHE A 59 4.06 7.98 1.66
C PHE A 59 3.58 9.35 2.09
N ARG A 60 3.69 10.28 1.15
CA ARG A 60 3.14 11.63 1.21
C ARG A 60 2.09 11.72 0.12
N ALA A 61 0.91 12.23 0.44
CA ALA A 61 -0.15 12.39 -0.52
C ALA A 61 -0.61 13.84 -0.55
N VAL A 62 -1.02 14.31 -1.73
CA VAL A 62 -1.68 15.60 -1.96
C VAL A 62 -2.94 15.30 -2.77
N TYR A 63 -4.08 15.72 -2.25
CA TYR A 63 -5.39 15.55 -2.88
C TYR A 63 -6.01 16.92 -3.14
N GLU A 64 -6.52 17.11 -4.34
CA GLU A 64 -7.39 18.23 -4.70
C GLU A 64 -8.79 18.00 -4.15
N MET A 65 -9.33 18.99 -3.47
CA MET A 65 -10.55 18.87 -2.69
C MET A 65 -11.71 19.56 -3.39
N ASN A 66 -12.72 18.76 -3.73
CA ASN A 66 -14.02 19.25 -4.23
C ASN A 66 -15.07 19.35 -3.11
N ASP A 67 -14.90 18.57 -2.04
CA ASP A 67 -15.79 18.51 -0.89
C ASP A 67 -15.19 19.18 0.35
N SER A 68 -16.04 19.48 1.34
CA SER A 68 -15.64 20.07 2.62
C SER A 68 -14.98 19.09 3.58
N PHE A 69 -14.91 17.80 3.23
CA PHE A 69 -14.24 16.78 4.01
C PHE A 69 -13.73 15.63 3.13
N VAL A 70 -12.82 14.82 3.67
CA VAL A 70 -12.38 13.56 3.05
C VAL A 70 -12.28 12.44 4.08
N GLU A 71 -12.83 11.28 3.75
CA GLU A 71 -12.75 10.07 4.56
C GLU A 71 -11.54 9.21 4.16
N LEU A 72 -10.52 9.19 5.00
CA LEU A 72 -9.28 8.46 4.75
C LEU A 72 -9.30 7.11 5.46
N TYR A 73 -9.22 6.04 4.67
CA TYR A 73 -9.21 4.67 5.17
C TYR A 73 -8.43 3.73 4.28
N ARG A 74 -8.15 2.52 4.77
CA ARG A 74 -7.60 1.42 3.97
C ARG A 74 -8.40 0.16 4.22
N PHE A 75 -8.41 -0.75 3.26
CA PHE A 75 -8.99 -2.07 3.45
C PHE A 75 -7.96 -3.01 4.10
N ASP A 76 -8.39 -3.77 5.10
CA ASP A 76 -7.61 -4.85 5.67
C ASP A 76 -7.70 -6.14 4.81
N GLY A 77 -7.02 -7.21 5.24
CA GLY A 77 -7.02 -8.50 4.55
C GLY A 77 -8.39 -9.19 4.48
N PHE A 78 -9.37 -8.72 5.24
CA PHE A 78 -10.74 -9.23 5.28
C PHE A 78 -11.74 -8.28 4.58
N GLY A 79 -11.25 -7.22 3.93
CA GLY A 79 -12.08 -6.22 3.25
C GLY A 79 -12.79 -5.24 4.19
N SER A 80 -12.43 -5.20 5.47
CA SER A 80 -12.95 -4.21 6.42
C SER A 80 -12.18 -2.90 6.30
N ARG A 81 -12.88 -1.77 6.48
CA ARG A 81 -12.24 -0.46 6.55
C ARG A 81 -11.49 -0.31 7.86
N THR A 82 -10.29 0.24 7.78
CA THR A 82 -9.47 0.65 8.92
C THR A 82 -9.02 2.09 8.72
N PRO A 83 -8.97 2.91 9.78
CA PRO A 83 -8.65 4.32 9.67
C PRO A 83 -7.22 4.50 9.16
N LEU A 84 -7.03 5.46 8.26
CA LEU A 84 -5.70 5.81 7.79
C LEU A 84 -4.98 6.64 8.87
N PRO A 85 -3.86 6.18 9.45
CA PRO A 85 -3.12 6.97 10.43
C PRO A 85 -2.42 8.13 9.72
N VAL A 86 -3.03 9.31 9.74
CA VAL A 86 -2.47 10.52 9.14
C VAL A 86 -1.62 11.30 10.13
N GLU A 87 -0.60 11.96 9.60
CA GLU A 87 0.33 12.83 10.30
C GLU A 87 0.78 13.95 9.36
N ALA A 88 1.39 15.00 9.91
CA ALA A 88 1.88 16.14 9.15
C ALA A 88 0.83 16.76 8.21
N VAL A 89 -0.45 16.78 8.64
CA VAL A 89 -1.56 17.26 7.82
C VAL A 89 -1.38 18.74 7.51
N ARG A 90 -1.54 19.10 6.23
CA ARG A 90 -1.49 20.48 5.74
C ARG A 90 -2.69 20.72 4.83
N TYR A 91 -3.18 21.95 4.82
CA TYR A 91 -4.16 22.40 3.84
C TYR A 91 -3.60 23.61 3.09
N ARG A 92 -3.71 23.60 1.77
CA ARG A 92 -3.32 24.70 0.89
C ARG A 92 -4.56 25.31 0.25
N TYR A 93 -4.76 26.60 0.49
CA TYR A 93 -5.78 27.39 -0.19
C TYR A 93 -5.38 27.65 -1.64
N GLU A 94 -6.36 27.97 -2.49
CA GLU A 94 -6.15 28.32 -3.91
C GLU A 94 -5.17 29.50 -4.08
N ASN A 95 -5.18 30.47 -3.15
CA ASN A 95 -4.25 31.60 -3.14
C ASN A 95 -2.80 31.21 -2.80
N GLY A 96 -2.53 29.93 -2.53
CA GLY A 96 -1.22 29.36 -2.23
C GLY A 96 -0.86 29.31 -0.75
N THR A 97 -1.68 29.88 0.14
CA THR A 97 -1.44 29.86 1.59
C THR A 97 -1.51 28.43 2.10
N VAL A 98 -0.51 27.99 2.85
CA VAL A 98 -0.48 26.67 3.48
C VAL A 98 -0.63 26.83 4.99
N ILE A 99 -1.54 26.07 5.58
CA ILE A 99 -1.75 26.01 7.03
C ILE A 99 -1.48 24.60 7.57
N ASN A 100 -1.08 24.52 8.83
CA ASN A 100 -0.88 23.25 9.53
C ASN A 100 -2.18 22.71 10.17
N GLY A 101 -2.08 21.58 10.87
CA GLY A 101 -3.24 20.91 11.44
C GLY A 101 -3.87 21.67 12.60
N THR A 102 -3.06 22.30 13.46
CA THR A 102 -3.59 23.16 14.52
C THR A 102 -4.29 24.40 13.98
N GLU A 103 -3.73 25.03 12.95
CA GLU A 103 -4.35 26.18 12.28
C GLU A 103 -5.63 25.80 11.54
N LEU A 104 -5.67 24.63 10.91
CA LEU A 104 -6.88 24.07 10.30
C LEU A 104 -8.01 23.93 11.32
N LYS A 105 -7.70 23.40 12.51
CA LYS A 105 -8.66 23.29 13.61
C LYS A 105 -9.14 24.65 14.11
N ALA A 106 -8.22 25.60 14.27
CA ALA A 106 -8.55 26.96 14.71
C ALA A 106 -9.51 27.68 13.75
N ARG A 107 -9.53 27.28 12.47
CA ARG A 107 -10.42 27.82 11.43
C ARG A 107 -11.70 27.02 11.21
N GLY A 108 -12.06 26.14 12.14
CA GLY A 108 -13.31 25.38 12.11
C GLY A 108 -13.25 24.08 11.30
N GLY A 109 -12.08 23.68 10.81
CA GLY A 109 -11.84 22.31 10.35
C GLY A 109 -11.58 21.36 11.52
N ASP A 110 -11.39 20.07 11.24
CA ASP A 110 -10.95 19.09 12.24
C ASP A 110 -10.32 17.86 11.58
N VAL A 111 -9.54 17.09 12.35
CA VAL A 111 -9.09 15.76 11.95
C VAL A 111 -9.50 14.78 13.04
N THR A 112 -10.50 13.97 12.73
CA THR A 112 -11.08 13.00 13.65
C THR A 112 -10.86 11.59 13.16
N GLN A 113 -10.83 10.64 14.10
CA GLN A 113 -10.55 9.24 13.83
C GLN A 113 -11.48 8.37 14.67
N ASN A 114 -12.09 7.38 14.03
CA ASN A 114 -12.80 6.28 14.69
C ASN A 114 -12.17 4.93 14.31
N ASP A 115 -12.87 3.83 14.55
CA ASP A 115 -12.40 2.47 14.28
C ASP A 115 -12.36 2.09 12.79
N ARG A 116 -12.91 2.91 11.90
CA ARG A 116 -13.05 2.61 10.46
C ARG A 116 -12.41 3.64 9.53
N ILE A 117 -12.45 4.92 9.90
CA ILE A 117 -12.04 6.04 9.05
C ILE A 117 -11.30 7.12 9.86
N THR A 118 -10.46 7.86 9.17
CA THR A 118 -9.94 9.16 9.60
C THR A 118 -10.60 10.23 8.74
N ASN A 119 -11.45 11.05 9.33
CA ASN A 119 -12.13 12.13 8.63
C ASN A 119 -11.33 13.44 8.77
N VAL A 120 -10.99 14.05 7.64
CA VAL A 120 -10.35 15.38 7.58
C VAL A 120 -11.41 16.37 7.09
N THR A 121 -11.90 17.22 7.98
CA THR A 121 -12.81 18.31 7.67
C THR A 121 -12.02 19.57 7.38
N LEU A 122 -12.29 20.21 6.24
CA LEU A 122 -11.62 21.43 5.81
C LEU A 122 -12.00 22.63 6.68
N PRO A 123 -11.18 23.69 6.71
CA PRO A 123 -11.53 24.97 7.33
C PRO A 123 -12.89 25.51 6.86
N ALA A 124 -13.60 26.24 7.71
CA ALA A 124 -14.89 26.83 7.33
C ALA A 124 -14.77 27.92 6.25
N ASP A 125 -13.58 28.50 6.11
CA ASP A 125 -13.20 29.46 5.08
C ASP A 125 -12.56 28.79 3.84
N ALA A 126 -12.58 27.45 3.75
CA ALA A 126 -12.10 26.72 2.59
C ALA A 126 -12.97 27.03 1.36
N GLY A 127 -12.30 27.35 0.24
CA GLY A 127 -12.94 27.46 -1.07
C GLY A 127 -13.15 26.10 -1.72
N SER A 128 -13.64 26.10 -2.96
CA SER A 128 -13.93 24.89 -3.74
C SER A 128 -12.72 24.28 -4.47
N ALA A 129 -11.51 24.83 -4.30
CA ALA A 129 -10.31 24.46 -5.06
C ALA A 129 -9.05 24.38 -4.18
N GLY A 130 -9.20 23.86 -2.95
CA GLY A 130 -8.06 23.67 -2.03
C GLY A 130 -7.38 22.32 -2.20
N LYS A 131 -6.17 22.16 -1.66
CA LYS A 131 -5.47 20.87 -1.60
C LYS A 131 -5.23 20.43 -0.15
N VAL A 132 -5.49 19.17 0.16
CA VAL A 132 -5.11 18.54 1.44
C VAL A 132 -3.87 17.70 1.21
N ALA A 133 -2.88 17.84 2.09
CA ALA A 133 -1.72 16.97 2.10
C ALA A 133 -1.52 16.32 3.45
N PHE A 134 -1.02 15.09 3.45
CA PHE A 134 -0.69 14.36 4.67
C PHE A 134 0.38 13.30 4.41
N SER A 135 0.99 12.84 5.50
CA SER A 135 1.89 11.68 5.52
C SER A 135 1.20 10.50 6.19
N SER A 136 1.53 9.28 5.77
CA SER A 136 1.07 8.05 6.42
C SER A 136 1.99 6.87 6.11
N SER A 137 1.78 5.75 6.79
CA SER A 137 2.53 4.51 6.56
C SER A 137 1.90 3.66 5.45
N SER A 138 2.75 3.03 4.63
CA SER A 138 2.40 2.00 3.64
C SER A 138 3.18 0.71 3.89
N SER A 139 2.91 -0.33 3.10
CA SER A 139 3.76 -1.53 3.14
C SER A 139 5.04 -1.28 2.34
N PRO A 140 6.22 -1.79 2.76
CA PRO A 140 7.52 -1.49 2.14
C PRO A 140 7.66 -1.82 0.64
N LYS A 141 6.88 -2.78 0.13
CA LYS A 141 6.91 -3.23 -1.29
C LYS A 141 5.56 -3.07 -2.00
N ARG A 142 4.58 -2.46 -1.33
CA ARG A 142 3.22 -2.34 -1.85
C ARG A 142 2.55 -1.10 -1.28
N PHE A 143 2.14 -0.22 -2.18
CA PHE A 143 1.21 0.85 -1.90
C PHE A 143 -0.21 0.40 -2.27
N SER A 144 -1.19 0.77 -1.45
CA SER A 144 -2.59 0.41 -1.68
C SER A 144 -3.48 1.39 -0.93
N LEU A 145 -4.23 2.21 -1.64
CA LEU A 145 -5.28 3.06 -1.08
C LEU A 145 -6.55 2.98 -1.93
N PRO A 146 -7.73 3.15 -1.32
CA PRO A 146 -8.94 3.47 -2.06
C PRO A 146 -8.79 4.77 -2.84
N VAL A 147 -9.61 4.93 -3.86
CA VAL A 147 -9.81 6.22 -4.54
C VAL A 147 -10.61 7.12 -3.61
N PHE A 148 -10.01 8.23 -3.17
CA PHE A 148 -10.66 9.18 -2.25
C PHE A 148 -11.28 10.37 -2.96
N VAL A 149 -10.71 10.74 -4.11
CA VAL A 149 -11.22 11.78 -5.02
C VAL A 149 -11.26 11.19 -6.42
N GLU A 150 -12.28 11.50 -7.19
CA GLU A 150 -12.35 11.11 -8.60
C GLU A 150 -11.45 12.03 -9.42
N GLY A 151 -10.84 11.51 -10.49
CA GLY A 151 -9.99 12.28 -11.39
C GLY A 151 -8.64 11.62 -11.68
N SER A 152 -7.65 12.43 -12.02
CA SER A 152 -6.31 12.00 -12.39
C SER A 152 -5.46 11.63 -11.17
N TYR A 153 -4.65 10.59 -11.30
CA TYR A 153 -3.76 10.11 -10.23
C TYR A 153 -2.31 10.00 -10.71
N GLU A 154 -1.37 10.33 -9.83
CA GLU A 154 0.05 10.03 -10.02
C GLU A 154 0.63 9.37 -8.78
N VAL A 155 1.30 8.24 -8.97
CA VAL A 155 2.09 7.56 -7.92
C VAL A 155 3.56 7.59 -8.33
N VAL A 156 4.38 8.22 -7.50
CA VAL A 156 5.83 8.31 -7.67
C VAL A 156 6.50 7.35 -6.70
N LEU A 157 7.23 6.38 -7.25
CA LEU A 157 7.96 5.40 -6.47
C LEU A 157 9.31 5.94 -5.96
N PRO A 158 9.91 5.30 -4.94
CA PRO A 158 11.31 5.56 -4.59
C PRO A 158 12.26 5.25 -5.75
N ALA A 159 13.49 5.76 -5.66
CA ALA A 159 14.54 5.47 -6.62
C ALA A 159 14.79 3.96 -6.78
N ASP A 160 15.26 3.54 -7.94
CA ASP A 160 15.53 2.13 -8.30
C ASP A 160 14.32 1.17 -8.14
N ARG A 161 13.10 1.66 -7.93
CA ARG A 161 11.89 0.83 -7.86
C ARG A 161 11.20 0.76 -9.20
N ARG A 162 10.75 -0.45 -9.55
CA ARG A 162 10.11 -0.74 -10.83
C ARG A 162 8.90 -1.68 -10.65
N VAL A 163 8.08 -1.75 -11.70
CA VAL A 163 6.81 -2.51 -11.73
C VAL A 163 6.66 -3.38 -12.98
N ASP A 164 7.61 -3.34 -13.91
CA ASP A 164 7.52 -3.90 -15.25
C ASP A 164 7.62 -5.45 -15.28
N PHE A 165 8.26 -6.07 -14.30
CA PHE A 165 8.36 -7.53 -14.22
C PHE A 165 7.09 -8.15 -13.58
N PRO A 166 6.25 -8.90 -14.32
CA PRO A 166 4.89 -9.28 -13.88
C PRO A 166 4.80 -10.15 -12.62
N ILE A 167 5.88 -10.87 -12.28
CA ILE A 167 5.91 -11.74 -11.09
C ILE A 167 6.12 -10.92 -9.81
N PHE A 168 6.82 -9.79 -9.91
CA PHE A 168 7.21 -8.97 -8.76
C PHE A 168 6.51 -7.61 -8.72
N GLY A 169 6.05 -7.11 -9.86
CA GLY A 169 5.33 -5.85 -10.02
C GLY A 169 3.87 -6.06 -10.39
N SER A 170 3.00 -5.21 -9.85
CA SER A 170 1.62 -5.10 -10.32
C SER A 170 1.09 -3.69 -10.08
N VAL A 171 0.30 -3.20 -11.02
CA VAL A 171 -0.30 -1.87 -10.97
C VAL A 171 -1.79 -2.01 -11.28
N ARG A 172 -2.63 -1.41 -10.43
CA ARG A 172 -4.09 -1.37 -10.59
C ARG A 172 -4.60 0.01 -10.18
N PRO A 173 -5.64 0.56 -10.83
CA PRO A 173 -6.34 0.00 -12.00
C PRO A 173 -5.48 0.00 -13.27
N SER A 174 -5.95 -0.62 -14.36
CA SER A 174 -5.30 -0.54 -15.68
C SER A 174 -5.45 0.85 -16.30
N GLY A 175 -4.89 1.07 -17.50
CA GLY A 175 -4.98 2.37 -18.18
C GLY A 175 -4.02 3.43 -17.65
N TYR A 176 -2.96 2.98 -16.97
CA TYR A 176 -1.88 3.85 -16.52
C TYR A 176 -0.79 3.98 -17.58
N GLU A 177 -0.05 5.07 -17.49
CA GLU A 177 1.21 5.30 -18.18
C GLU A 177 2.35 5.30 -17.17
N THR A 178 3.54 4.90 -17.60
CA THR A 178 4.73 4.92 -16.75
C THR A 178 5.85 5.68 -17.41
N GLU A 179 6.51 6.53 -16.64
CA GLU A 179 7.67 7.30 -17.07
C GLU A 179 8.73 7.30 -15.96
N VAL A 180 10.00 7.22 -16.33
CA VAL A 180 11.10 7.39 -15.36
C VAL A 180 11.61 8.81 -15.45
N VAL A 181 11.48 9.55 -14.35
CA VAL A 181 11.95 10.94 -14.21
C VAL A 181 12.84 10.97 -12.96
N ASP A 182 14.05 11.50 -13.09
CA ASP A 182 15.03 11.58 -12.00
C ASP A 182 15.25 10.24 -11.26
N ASP A 183 15.33 9.14 -12.01
CA ASP A 183 15.45 7.73 -11.55
C ASP A 183 14.24 7.19 -10.75
N ARG A 184 13.19 7.97 -10.61
CA ARG A 184 11.95 7.58 -9.96
C ARG A 184 10.94 7.17 -11.00
N LEU A 185 10.21 6.08 -10.74
CA LEU A 185 9.12 5.68 -11.61
C LEU A 185 7.86 6.46 -11.26
N HIS A 186 7.36 7.22 -12.22
CA HIS A 186 6.07 7.90 -12.18
C HIS A 186 5.05 7.01 -12.87
N ILE A 187 3.91 6.79 -12.20
CA ILE A 187 2.79 5.99 -12.70
C ILE A 187 1.59 6.91 -12.72
N ARG A 188 1.06 7.23 -13.89
CA ARG A 188 -0.02 8.21 -14.08
C ARG A 188 -1.26 7.56 -14.63
N TRP A 189 -2.41 7.90 -14.05
CA TRP A 189 -3.73 7.60 -14.58
C TRP A 189 -4.39 8.90 -14.98
N PRO A 190 -4.83 9.06 -16.24
CA PRO A 190 -5.58 10.23 -16.68
C PRO A 190 -6.90 10.41 -15.93
N GLU A 191 -7.55 9.31 -15.54
CA GLU A 191 -8.85 9.29 -14.89
C GLU A 191 -9.01 8.02 -14.05
N VAL A 192 -9.50 8.17 -12.82
CA VAL A 192 -9.78 7.10 -11.87
C VAL A 192 -11.04 7.48 -11.07
N THR A 193 -12.10 6.71 -11.26
CA THR A 193 -13.41 7.01 -10.65
C THR A 193 -13.65 6.21 -9.36
N ASP A 194 -13.25 4.95 -9.30
CA ASP A 194 -13.55 4.09 -8.14
C ASP A 194 -12.49 3.00 -7.89
N GLY A 195 -12.72 2.24 -6.82
CA GLY A 195 -11.92 1.06 -6.48
C GLY A 195 -10.69 1.40 -5.64
N ASN A 196 -9.55 0.81 -6.02
CA ASN A 196 -8.29 0.95 -5.27
C ASN A 196 -7.12 1.17 -6.22
N VAL A 197 -6.29 2.15 -5.88
CA VAL A 197 -4.97 2.35 -6.47
C VAL A 197 -3.98 1.44 -5.74
N VAL A 198 -3.48 0.43 -6.44
CA VAL A 198 -2.54 -0.55 -5.90
C VAL A 198 -1.28 -0.55 -6.76
N VAL A 199 -0.14 -0.32 -6.12
CA VAL A 199 1.17 -0.38 -6.76
C VAL A 199 2.07 -1.31 -5.96
N GLN A 200 2.31 -2.49 -6.50
CA GLN A 200 3.32 -3.43 -6.00
C GLN A 200 4.58 -3.28 -6.84
N PHE A 201 5.72 -3.15 -6.18
CA PHE A 201 6.99 -2.82 -6.81
C PHE A 201 8.14 -3.63 -6.22
N TYR A 202 9.23 -3.71 -6.98
CA TYR A 202 10.47 -4.37 -6.57
C TYR A 202 11.66 -3.44 -6.75
N LEU A 203 12.76 -3.76 -6.05
CA LEU A 203 14.05 -3.11 -6.24
C LEU A 203 14.72 -3.72 -7.48
N GLN A 204 15.08 -2.89 -8.46
CA GLN A 204 15.65 -3.34 -9.73
C GLN A 204 16.90 -4.20 -9.54
N ARG A 205 17.74 -3.88 -8.55
CA ARG A 205 18.94 -4.66 -8.21
C ARG A 205 18.64 -6.10 -7.79
N ASP A 206 17.54 -6.33 -7.08
CA ASP A 206 17.19 -7.68 -6.60
C ASP A 206 16.94 -8.63 -7.77
N LEU A 207 16.41 -8.12 -8.89
CA LEU A 207 16.15 -8.91 -10.09
C LEU A 207 17.45 -9.50 -10.67
N GLY A 208 18.55 -8.74 -10.66
CA GLY A 208 19.86 -9.22 -11.10
C GLY A 208 20.42 -10.33 -10.20
N ILE A 209 20.21 -10.23 -8.88
CA ILE A 209 20.60 -11.26 -7.92
C ILE A 209 19.82 -12.55 -8.18
N PHE A 210 18.50 -12.44 -8.37
CA PHE A 210 17.67 -13.60 -8.70
C PHE A 210 18.07 -14.25 -10.01
N ALA A 211 18.35 -13.46 -11.05
CA ALA A 211 18.82 -13.98 -12.34
C ALA A 211 20.15 -14.75 -12.19
N ALA A 212 21.10 -14.21 -11.41
CA ALA A 212 22.38 -14.88 -11.14
C ALA A 212 22.18 -16.21 -10.39
N VAL A 213 21.37 -16.21 -9.33
CA VAL A 213 21.06 -17.43 -8.56
C VAL A 213 20.34 -18.47 -9.44
N ALA A 214 19.39 -18.04 -10.27
CA ALA A 214 18.69 -18.91 -11.20
C ALA A 214 19.65 -19.54 -12.22
N ALA A 215 20.56 -18.75 -12.81
CA ALA A 215 21.56 -19.24 -13.75
C ALA A 215 22.47 -20.31 -13.11
N VAL A 216 22.98 -20.05 -11.90
CA VAL A 216 23.80 -21.03 -11.16
C VAL A 216 23.00 -22.30 -10.86
N SER A 217 21.74 -22.16 -10.44
CA SER A 217 20.87 -23.30 -10.13
C SER A 217 20.61 -24.18 -11.36
N VAL A 218 20.38 -23.56 -12.53
CA VAL A 218 20.21 -24.27 -13.80
C VAL A 218 21.49 -24.99 -14.21
N LEU A 219 22.66 -24.37 -14.04
CA LEU A 219 23.94 -25.01 -14.35
C LEU A 219 24.21 -26.23 -13.48
N VAL A 220 24.00 -26.11 -12.16
CA VAL A 220 24.19 -27.23 -11.21
C VAL A 220 23.18 -28.34 -11.49
N GLY A 221 21.90 -28.01 -11.65
CA GLY A 221 20.85 -28.97 -11.97
C GLY A 221 21.10 -29.69 -13.29
N GLY A 222 21.49 -28.94 -14.34
CA GLY A 222 21.82 -29.48 -15.66
C GLY A 222 23.03 -30.40 -15.62
N ALA A 223 24.10 -30.02 -14.90
CA ALA A 223 25.27 -30.86 -14.70
C ALA A 223 24.92 -32.16 -13.96
N GLY A 224 24.09 -32.08 -12.91
CA GLY A 224 23.58 -33.24 -12.18
C GLY A 224 22.79 -34.19 -13.08
N ILE A 225 21.83 -33.67 -13.86
CA ILE A 225 21.04 -34.47 -14.81
C ILE A 225 21.95 -35.17 -15.83
N LEU A 226 22.92 -34.46 -16.40
CA LEU A 226 23.88 -35.03 -17.36
C LEU A 226 24.74 -36.12 -16.72
N TYR A 227 25.20 -35.91 -15.50
CA TYR A 227 25.98 -36.89 -14.74
C TYR A 227 25.18 -38.17 -14.49
N TYR A 228 23.95 -38.06 -13.98
CA TYR A 228 23.09 -39.23 -13.73
C TYR A 228 22.69 -39.95 -15.02
N ARG A 229 22.45 -39.23 -16.13
CA ARG A 229 22.20 -39.86 -17.43
C ARG A 229 23.37 -40.73 -17.89
N ARG A 230 24.61 -40.24 -17.74
CA ARG A 230 25.81 -41.03 -18.08
C ARG A 230 25.96 -42.24 -17.17
N GLN A 231 25.67 -42.11 -15.88
CA GLN A 231 25.74 -43.23 -14.94
C GLN A 231 24.72 -44.32 -15.28
N ILE A 232 23.49 -43.95 -15.64
CA ILE A 232 22.44 -44.90 -16.06
C ILE A 232 22.85 -45.61 -17.36
N GLN A 233 23.42 -44.91 -18.34
CA GLN A 233 23.92 -45.52 -19.57
C GLN A 233 25.03 -46.54 -19.29
N ALA A 234 26.04 -46.14 -18.50
CA ALA A 234 27.12 -47.07 -18.12
C ALA A 234 26.61 -48.32 -17.38
N LEU A 235 25.57 -48.18 -16.54
CA LEU A 235 24.93 -49.30 -15.86
C LEU A 235 24.15 -50.21 -16.82
N ARG A 236 23.52 -49.65 -17.87
CA ARG A 236 22.83 -50.42 -18.92
C ARG A 236 23.82 -51.22 -19.77
N ASP A 237 24.89 -50.56 -20.21
CA ASP A 237 25.93 -51.20 -21.03
C ASP A 237 26.59 -52.36 -20.27
N ARG A 238 26.87 -52.16 -18.97
CA ARG A 238 27.41 -53.22 -18.10
C ARG A 238 26.45 -54.40 -17.93
N ARG A 239 25.13 -54.16 -17.92
CA ARG A 239 24.12 -55.22 -17.84
C ARG A 239 24.08 -56.05 -19.12
N GLN A 240 24.18 -55.41 -20.28
CA GLN A 240 24.26 -56.10 -21.57
C GLN A 240 25.52 -56.97 -21.66
N GLU A 241 26.68 -56.47 -21.23
CA GLU A 241 27.93 -57.25 -21.23
C GLU A 241 27.90 -58.46 -20.29
N LEU A 242 27.15 -58.37 -19.18
CA LEU A 242 27.03 -59.46 -18.21
C LEU A 242 25.96 -60.51 -18.61
N GLY A 243 25.32 -60.37 -19.78
CA GLY A 243 24.29 -61.30 -20.25
C GLY A 243 23.05 -61.31 -19.36
N LEU A 244 22.81 -60.23 -18.63
CA LEU A 244 21.68 -60.08 -17.70
C LEU A 244 20.45 -59.42 -18.33
N ASP A 245 20.48 -59.14 -19.64
CA ASP A 245 19.25 -58.97 -20.42
C ASP A 245 18.68 -60.39 -20.62
N VAL A 246 17.87 -60.83 -19.66
CA VAL A 246 16.89 -61.89 -19.92
C VAL A 246 15.90 -61.24 -20.87
N GLU A 247 15.91 -61.66 -22.13
CA GLU A 247 14.78 -61.48 -23.01
C GLU A 247 13.56 -62.04 -22.27
N ASP A 248 12.67 -61.16 -21.79
CA ASP A 248 11.27 -61.53 -21.54
C ASP A 248 10.65 -61.80 -22.92
N ASP A 249 11.09 -62.88 -23.55
CA ASP A 249 10.46 -63.53 -24.69
C ASP A 249 9.67 -64.72 -24.12
N ASP A 250 8.51 -64.44 -23.51
CA ASP A 250 7.34 -65.33 -23.61
C ASP A 250 6.08 -64.74 -22.94
N ARG A 251 5.05 -64.57 -23.79
CA ARG A 251 3.58 -64.43 -23.58
C ARG A 251 2.94 -63.07 -23.28
#